data_AF-A0A372DNA6-F1
#
_entry.id   AF-A0A372DNA6-F1
#
_cell.length_a   1.000
_cell.length_b   1.000
_cell.length_c   1.000
_cell.angle_alpha   90.00
_cell.angle_beta   90.00
_cell.angle_gamma   90.00
#
_symmetry.space_group_name_H-M   'P 1'
#
loop_
_entity.id
_entity.type
_entity.pdbx_description
1 polymer ?
#
loop_
_entity_poly.entity_id
_entity_poly.type
_entity_poly.pdbx_seq_one_letter_code
_entity_poly.pdbx_strand_id
1 'polypeptide(L)'
;MSVVHLRRVSPRNRDEGRARARVFGEAATDLYPGRPWGEVEPHMAGDWRAVRGNSPLSWAEVRGDAHAAWQVARLLREDRLRDDAPVF
;
A
#
# COMPACT_ATOMS: atom_id res chain seq x y z
N MET A 1 -11.82 17.04 39.35
CA MET A 1 -11.49 15.71 38.79
C MET A 1 -12.42 15.44 37.62
N SER A 2 -11.86 15.16 36.44
CA SER A 2 -12.41 14.36 35.33
C SER A 2 -11.58 14.62 34.07
N VAL A 3 -10.61 13.75 33.78
CA VAL A 3 -9.88 13.77 32.50
C VAL A 3 -10.63 12.85 31.55
N VAL A 4 -11.50 13.44 30.72
CA VAL A 4 -12.12 12.70 29.62
C VAL A 4 -11.01 12.38 28.61
N HIS A 5 -10.52 11.15 28.63
CA HIS A 5 -9.69 10.62 27.55
C HIS A 5 -10.56 10.45 26.31
N LEU A 6 -10.79 11.55 25.59
CA LEU A 6 -11.25 11.47 24.21
C LEU A 6 -10.13 10.79 23.43
N ARG A 7 -10.30 9.51 23.11
CA ARG A 7 -9.54 8.79 22.10
C ARG A 7 -9.84 9.44 20.74
N ARG A 8 -9.41 10.68 20.56
CA ARG A 8 -9.40 11.35 19.26
C ARG A 8 -8.47 10.52 18.41
N VAL A 9 -9.02 9.92 17.37
CA VAL A 9 -8.24 9.31 16.30
C VAL A 9 -7.24 10.37 15.82
N SER A 10 -5.97 10.20 16.18
CA SER A 10 -4.96 11.21 15.93
C SER A 10 -4.74 11.35 14.42
N PRO A 11 -4.63 12.58 13.87
CA PRO A 11 -4.23 12.80 12.48
C PRO A 11 -2.99 11.98 12.10
N ARG A 12 -2.03 11.88 13.02
CA ARG A 12 -0.84 11.04 12.88
C ARG A 12 -1.14 9.57 12.53
N ASN A 13 -2.14 8.95 13.15
CA ASN A 13 -2.48 7.55 12.87
C ASN A 13 -3.06 7.37 11.46
N ARG A 14 -3.71 8.40 10.92
CA ARG A 14 -4.21 8.40 9.53
C ARG A 14 -3.05 8.54 8.55
N ASP A 15 -2.12 9.45 8.82
CA ASP A 15 -0.93 9.63 7.98
C ASP A 15 -0.06 8.37 7.97
N GLU A 16 0.18 7.76 9.13
CA GLU A 16 0.84 6.46 9.26
C GLU A 16 0.08 5.36 8.50
N GLY A 17 -1.25 5.37 8.54
CA GLY A 17 -2.10 4.47 7.75
C GLY A 17 -1.89 4.61 6.26
N ARG A 18 -1.87 5.83 5.72
CA ARG A 18 -1.61 6.08 4.29
C ARG A 18 -0.18 5.70 3.91
N ALA A 19 0.80 5.98 4.76
CA ALA A 19 2.19 5.57 4.55
C ALA A 19 2.31 4.04 4.47
N ARG A 20 1.66 3.30 5.39
CA ARG A 20 1.61 1.83 5.35
C ARG A 20 0.94 1.31 4.09
N ALA A 21 -0.11 1.95 3.61
CA ALA A 21 -0.76 1.56 2.36
C ALA A 21 0.17 1.67 1.15
N ARG A 22 0.99 2.73 1.08
CA ARG A 22 2.00 2.89 0.01
C ARG A 22 3.06 1.81 0.07
N VAL A 23 3.63 1.56 1.25
CA VAL A 23 4.61 0.48 1.48
C VAL A 23 4.01 -0.88 1.11
N PHE A 24 2.75 -1.11 1.45
CA PHE A 24 2.07 -2.36 1.11
C PHE A 24 1.86 -2.52 -0.41
N GLY A 25 1.54 -1.43 -1.12
CA GLY A 25 1.48 -1.37 -2.58
C GLY A 25 2.82 -1.67 -3.25
N GLU A 26 3.90 -1.07 -2.76
CA GLU A 26 5.26 -1.33 -3.26
C GLU A 26 5.65 -2.80 -3.08
N ALA A 27 5.43 -3.36 -1.88
CA ALA A 27 5.72 -4.76 -1.58
C ALA A 27 4.88 -5.74 -2.41
N ALA A 28 3.65 -5.36 -2.79
CA ALA A 28 2.77 -6.22 -3.58
C ALA A 28 3.34 -6.51 -4.98
N THR A 29 4.23 -5.67 -5.53
CA THR A 29 4.89 -5.95 -6.80
C THR A 29 5.83 -7.17 -6.70
N ASP A 30 6.45 -7.41 -5.54
CA ASP A 30 7.27 -8.60 -5.28
C ASP A 30 6.42 -9.84 -5.01
N LEU A 31 5.31 -9.68 -4.30
CA LEU A 31 4.43 -10.79 -3.93
C LEU A 31 3.61 -11.31 -5.12
N TYR A 32 3.33 -10.45 -6.10
CA TYR A 32 2.48 -10.77 -7.24
C TYR A 32 3.13 -10.36 -8.58
N PRO A 33 4.27 -10.97 -8.94
CA PRO A 33 4.98 -10.61 -10.16
C PRO A 33 4.13 -10.91 -11.39
N GLY A 34 4.05 -9.95 -12.32
CA GLY A 34 3.32 -10.09 -13.59
C GLY A 34 1.79 -10.12 -13.46
N ARG A 35 1.23 -10.07 -12.24
CA ARG A 35 -0.23 -10.07 -12.02
C ARG A 35 -0.81 -8.68 -12.24
N PRO A 36 -1.99 -8.55 -12.87
CA PRO A 36 -2.67 -7.26 -12.98
C PRO A 36 -3.26 -6.82 -11.63
N TRP A 37 -3.40 -5.51 -11.43
CA TRP A 37 -3.96 -4.95 -10.19
C TRP A 37 -5.32 -5.54 -9.81
N GLY A 38 -6.18 -5.83 -10.79
CA GLY A 38 -7.50 -6.43 -10.53
C GLY A 38 -7.46 -7.82 -9.87
N GLU A 39 -6.38 -8.57 -10.06
CA GLU A 39 -6.16 -9.85 -9.36
C GLU A 39 -5.49 -9.64 -8.00
N VAL A 40 -4.64 -8.63 -7.87
CA VAL A 40 -3.87 -8.34 -6.64
C VAL A 40 -4.71 -7.65 -5.57
N GLU A 41 -5.56 -6.70 -5.99
CA GLU A 41 -6.33 -5.82 -5.11
C GLU A 41 -7.22 -6.56 -4.10
N PRO A 42 -7.95 -7.63 -4.48
CA PRO A 42 -8.78 -8.38 -3.53
C PRO A 42 -7.97 -9.04 -2.40
N HIS A 43 -6.77 -9.55 -2.71
CA HIS A 43 -5.88 -10.14 -1.70
C HIS A 43 -5.39 -9.08 -0.72
N MET A 44 -4.93 -7.94 -1.26
CA MET A 44 -4.51 -6.81 -0.44
C MET A 44 -5.67 -6.26 0.43
N ALA A 45 -6.88 -6.21 -0.11
CA ALA A 45 -8.07 -5.80 0.64
C ALA A 45 -8.33 -6.69 1.86
N GLY A 46 -8.17 -8.01 1.70
CA GLY A 46 -8.28 -8.98 2.78
C GLY A 46 -7.21 -8.80 3.86
N ASP A 47 -5.96 -8.58 3.44
CA ASP A 47 -4.81 -8.49 4.34
C ASP A 47 -4.67 -7.12 5.02
N TRP A 48 -5.35 -6.08 4.51
CA TRP A 48 -5.21 -4.71 5.01
C TRP A 48 -5.44 -4.59 6.52
N ARG A 49 -6.35 -5.40 7.09
CA ARG A 49 -6.62 -5.42 8.53
C ARG A 49 -5.39 -5.80 9.37
N ALA A 50 -4.54 -6.68 8.86
CA ALA A 50 -3.31 -7.07 9.52
C ALA A 50 -2.20 -6.01 9.35
N VAL A 51 -2.15 -5.35 8.18
CA VAL A 51 -1.08 -4.41 7.82
C VAL A 51 -1.28 -3.00 8.39
N ARG A 52 -2.52 -2.54 8.54
CA ARG A 52 -2.87 -1.17 8.94
C ARG A 52 -2.49 -0.78 10.37
N GLY A 53 -2.15 -1.76 11.22
CA GLY A 53 -1.87 -1.54 12.64
C GLY A 53 -3.02 -0.79 13.34
N ASN A 54 -2.70 0.28 14.07
CA ASN A 54 -3.67 1.11 14.78
C ASN A 54 -4.36 2.16 13.90
N SER A 55 -4.08 2.19 12.59
CA SER A 55 -4.72 3.14 11.68
C SER A 55 -6.24 2.94 11.67
N PRO A 56 -7.04 4.02 11.73
CA PRO A 56 -8.49 3.97 11.59
C PRO A 56 -8.96 3.77 10.14
N LEU A 57 -8.07 3.90 9.14
CA LEU A 57 -8.45 3.94 7.73
C LEU A 57 -8.81 2.55 7.18
N SER A 58 -10.01 2.45 6.60
CA SER A 58 -10.46 1.30 5.82
C SER A 58 -9.64 1.13 4.54
N TRP A 59 -9.72 -0.05 3.93
CA TRP A 59 -9.07 -0.30 2.64
C TRP A 59 -9.57 0.65 1.55
N ALA A 60 -10.88 0.92 1.51
CA ALA A 60 -11.48 1.85 0.56
C ALA A 60 -10.88 3.26 0.62
N GLU A 61 -10.48 3.72 1.81
CA GLU A 61 -9.87 5.05 2.02
C GLU A 61 -8.39 5.12 1.56
N VAL A 62 -7.71 3.99 1.40
CA VAL A 62 -6.27 3.92 1.13
C VAL A 62 -5.88 3.12 -0.12
N ARG A 63 -6.82 2.40 -0.75
CA ARG A 63 -6.52 1.58 -1.94
C ARG A 63 -5.92 2.39 -3.09
N GLY A 64 -6.26 3.69 -3.17
CA GLY A 64 -5.64 4.61 -4.12
C GLY A 64 -4.17 4.88 -3.83
N ASP A 65 -3.81 5.09 -2.56
CA ASP A 65 -2.41 5.27 -2.13
C ASP A 65 -1.59 3.99 -2.42
N ALA A 66 -2.15 2.82 -2.15
CA ALA A 66 -1.52 1.53 -2.42
C ALA A 66 -1.35 1.26 -3.92
N HIS A 67 -2.40 1.51 -4.72
CA HIS A 67 -2.36 1.29 -6.16
C HIS A 67 -1.32 2.18 -6.84
N ALA A 68 -1.25 3.46 -6.46
CA ALA A 68 -0.26 4.39 -7.00
C ALA A 68 1.17 3.92 -6.72
N ALA A 69 1.46 3.47 -5.50
CA ALA A 69 2.77 2.92 -5.14
C ALA A 69 3.10 1.63 -5.91
N TRP A 70 2.13 0.72 -6.05
CA TRP A 70 2.27 -0.50 -6.84
C TRP A 70 2.58 -0.21 -8.32
N GLN A 71 1.88 0.78 -8.92
CA GLN A 71 2.12 1.19 -10.30
C GLN A 71 3.54 1.73 -10.49
N VAL A 72 4.01 2.59 -9.59
CA VAL A 72 5.37 3.13 -9.64
C VAL A 72 6.41 2.02 -9.49
N ALA A 73 6.27 1.15 -8.48
CA ALA A 73 7.19 0.04 -8.23
C ALA A 73 7.24 -0.94 -9.41
N ARG A 74 6.09 -1.22 -10.04
CA ARG A 74 6.01 -2.07 -11.22
C ARG A 74 6.71 -1.43 -12.44
N LEU A 75 6.47 -0.15 -12.71
CA LEU A 75 7.12 0.54 -13.83
C LEU A 75 8.64 0.61 -13.65
N LEU A 76 9.13 0.92 -12.45
CA LEU A 76 10.57 0.94 -12.16
C LEU A 76 11.25 -0.41 -12.40
N ARG A 77 10.52 -1.52 -12.19
CA ARG A 77 11.04 -2.87 -12.48
C ARG A 77 10.99 -3.20 -13.96
N GLU A 78 9.92 -2.84 -14.64
CA GLU A 78 9.81 -3.01 -16.09
C GLU A 78 10.89 -2.20 -16.81
N ASP A 79 11.23 -1.01 -16.32
CA ASP A 79 12.31 -0.16 -16.82
C ASP A 79 13.69 -0.79 -16.60
N ARG A 80 14.00 -1.21 -15.36
CA ARG A 80 15.24 -1.96 -15.06
C ARG A 80 15.39 -3.22 -15.92
N LEU A 81 14.30 -3.96 -16.10
CA LEU A 81 14.29 -5.17 -16.93
C LEU A 81 14.61 -4.85 -18.41
N ARG A 82 14.24 -3.65 -18.90
CA ARG A 82 14.55 -3.21 -20.26
C ARG A 82 16.01 -2.75 -20.40
N ASP A 83 16.56 -2.09 -19.40
CA ASP A 83 17.97 -1.66 -19.39
C ASP A 83 18.95 -2.85 -19.37
N ASP A 84 18.58 -3.97 -18.75
CA ASP A 84 19.38 -5.21 -18.74
C ASP A 84 19.32 -6.01 -20.06
N ALA A 85 18.61 -5.52 -21.09
CA ALA A 85 18.52 -6.20 -22.37
C ALA A 85 19.86 -6.10 -23.13
N PRO A 86 20.43 -7.23 -23.61
CA PRO A 86 21.66 -7.20 -24.37
C PRO A 86 21.47 -6.42 -25.67
N VAL A 87 22.35 -5.45 -25.91
CA VAL A 87 22.45 -4.77 -27.20
C VAL A 87 23.09 -5.75 -28.19
N PHE A 88 22.32 -6.19 -29.18
CA PHE A 88 22.78 -7.01 -30.29
C PHE A 88 23.40 -6.16 -31.41
#